data_AF-A0A8S9YIN6-F1
#
_entry.id   AF-A0A8S9YIN6-F1
#
_cell.length_a   1.000
_cell.length_b   1.000
_cell.length_c   1.000
_cell.angle_alpha   90.00
_cell.angle_beta   90.00
_cell.angle_gamma   90.00
#
_symmetry.space_group_name_H-M   'P 1'
#
loop_
_entity.id
_entity.type
_entity.pdbx_description
1 polymer ?
#
loop_
_entity_poly.entity_id
_entity_poly.type
_entity_poly.pdbx_seq_one_letter_code
_entity_poly.pdbx_strand_id
1 'polypeptide(L)'
;FFKCTFFAPDPFILPHLQVDRGAIKHVLNGSNIMCPGLTSPGARMTQAPEGSVVAIMAEGKEHALAIGITTLSTDDILSVNKGVGVENVHYLNDGLWRLKPIR
;
A
#
# COMPACT_ATOMS: atom_id res chain seq x y z
N PHE A 1 5.92 -8.80 -20.45
CA PHE A 1 4.84 -9.33 -19.60
C PHE A 1 5.07 -9.08 -18.11
N PHE A 2 6.32 -8.93 -17.64
CA PHE A 2 6.64 -8.55 -16.26
C PHE A 2 6.58 -7.03 -15.96
N LYS A 3 5.65 -6.29 -16.59
CA LYS A 3 5.28 -4.98 -16.03
C LYS A 3 4.23 -5.28 -14.97
N CYS A 4 4.72 -5.85 -13.85
CA CYS A 4 3.99 -6.21 -12.64
C CYS A 4 2.47 -6.36 -12.82
N THR A 5 1.99 -7.60 -12.98
CA THR A 5 0.58 -7.96 -12.75
C THR A 5 0.05 -7.50 -11.39
N PHE A 6 0.93 -7.01 -10.51
CA PHE A 6 0.62 -6.29 -9.29
C PHE A 6 -0.03 -4.91 -9.46
N PHE A 7 0.19 -4.21 -10.58
CA PHE A 7 -0.26 -2.83 -10.78
C PHE A 7 -1.37 -2.67 -11.85
N ALA A 8 -1.84 -3.75 -12.49
CA ALA A 8 -2.98 -3.77 -13.43
C ALA A 8 -3.52 -5.20 -13.63
N PRO A 9 -4.78 -5.46 -14.04
CA PRO A 9 -6.06 -4.75 -13.91
C PRO A 9 -7.07 -5.52 -13.02
N ASP A 10 -6.63 -6.53 -12.27
CA ASP A 10 -7.48 -7.33 -11.37
C ASP A 10 -7.30 -6.86 -9.91
N PRO A 11 -8.08 -5.87 -9.44
CA PRO A 11 -7.99 -5.33 -8.08
C PRO A 11 -8.41 -6.33 -6.98
N PHE A 12 -8.64 -7.59 -7.33
CA PHE A 12 -9.18 -8.64 -6.46
C PHE A 12 -8.13 -9.62 -5.93
N ILE A 13 -6.88 -9.55 -6.41
CA ILE A 13 -5.84 -10.51 -5.99
C ILE A 13 -5.34 -10.21 -4.57
N LEU A 14 -5.30 -8.93 -4.19
CA LEU A 14 -4.79 -8.49 -2.89
C LEU A 14 -5.80 -7.57 -2.19
N PRO A 15 -5.92 -7.66 -0.85
CA PRO A 15 -6.66 -6.68 -0.08
C PRO A 15 -6.08 -5.28 -0.30
N HIS A 16 -6.97 -4.30 -0.52
CA HIS A 16 -6.57 -2.93 -0.79
C HIS A 16 -6.71 -2.06 0.46
N LEU A 17 -5.69 -1.25 0.71
CA LEU A 17 -5.69 -0.19 1.73
C LEU A 17 -5.47 1.15 1.03
N GLN A 18 -6.43 2.05 1.16
CA GLN A 18 -6.37 3.39 0.60
C GLN A 18 -5.75 4.34 1.62
N VAL A 19 -4.68 5.03 1.20
CA VAL A 19 -4.02 6.08 1.98
C VAL A 19 -4.51 7.47 1.59
N ASP A 20 -4.40 8.38 2.55
CA ASP A 20 -4.65 9.80 2.36
C ASP A 20 -3.72 10.47 1.36
N ARG A 21 -4.20 11.58 0.77
CA ARG A 21 -3.41 12.45 -0.13
C ARG A 21 -2.06 12.88 0.46
N GLY A 22 -2.00 13.13 1.76
CA GLY A 22 -0.77 13.54 2.45
C GLY A 22 0.30 12.45 2.52
N ALA A 23 -0.13 11.18 2.53
CA ALA A 23 0.76 10.02 2.62
C ALA A 23 1.34 9.62 1.26
N ILE A 24 0.67 9.94 0.14
CA ILE A 24 1.07 9.57 -1.23
C ILE A 24 2.54 9.87 -1.52
N LYS A 25 2.98 11.10 -1.23
CA LYS A 25 4.38 11.52 -1.50
C LYS A 25 5.41 10.70 -0.71
N HIS A 26 5.05 10.24 0.48
CA HIS A 26 5.95 9.47 1.35
C HIS A 26 6.05 8.03 0.87
N VAL A 27 4.92 7.45 0.45
CA VAL A 27 4.87 6.09 -0.14
C VAL A 27 5.71 6.01 -1.41
N LEU A 28 5.60 7.02 -2.29
CA LEU A 28 6.41 7.11 -3.51
C LEU A 28 7.91 7.29 -3.26
N ASN A 29 8.29 7.74 -2.06
CA ASN A 29 9.68 7.83 -1.63
C ASN A 29 10.18 6.57 -0.93
N GLY A 30 9.35 5.52 -0.81
CA GLY A 30 9.72 4.27 -0.14
C GLY A 30 9.51 4.27 1.37
N SER A 31 8.81 5.26 1.93
CA SER A 31 8.49 5.26 3.37
C SER A 31 7.46 4.19 3.72
N ASN A 32 7.55 3.68 4.95
CA ASN A 32 6.50 2.86 5.55
C ASN A 32 5.21 3.68 5.75
N ILE A 33 4.08 2.98 5.78
CA ILE A 33 2.76 3.58 5.97
C ILE A 33 2.43 3.55 7.46
N MET A 34 2.27 4.74 8.02
CA MET A 34 1.94 4.94 9.42
C MET A 34 0.43 4.82 9.64
N CYS A 35 -0.01 4.32 10.80
CA CYS A 35 -1.42 4.15 11.13
C CYS A 35 -2.27 5.42 10.89
N PRO A 36 -1.81 6.65 11.26
CA PRO A 36 -2.59 7.87 11.00
C PRO A 36 -2.87 8.17 9.52
N GLY A 37 -2.09 7.63 8.60
CA GLY A 37 -2.33 7.76 7.16
C GLY A 37 -3.42 6.82 6.62
N LEU A 38 -3.88 5.89 7.46
CA LEU A 38 -4.91 4.88 7.16
C LEU A 38 -6.19 5.08 7.99
N THR A 39 -6.18 5.90 9.05
CA THR A 39 -7.36 6.18 9.89
C THR A 39 -8.04 7.51 9.58
N SER A 40 -7.58 8.19 8.55
CA SER A 40 -8.06 9.50 8.13
C SER A 40 -9.38 9.42 7.35
N PRO A 41 -10.11 10.55 7.18
CA PRO A 41 -11.41 10.54 6.50
C PRO A 41 -11.36 10.07 5.04
N GLY A 42 -10.19 10.22 4.38
CA GLY A 42 -9.96 9.78 3.01
C GLY A 42 -9.42 8.35 2.90
N ALA A 43 -9.14 7.67 4.01
CA ALA A 43 -8.64 6.32 4.02
C ALA A 43 -9.75 5.28 4.00
N ARG A 44 -9.48 4.14 3.37
CA ARG A 44 -10.38 2.99 3.28
C ARG A 44 -9.57 1.73 3.47
N MET A 45 -9.99 0.87 4.39
CA MET A 45 -9.27 -0.35 4.70
C MET A 45 -10.17 -1.56 4.45
N THR A 46 -9.65 -2.53 3.71
CA THR A 46 -10.23 -3.88 3.63
C THR A 46 -9.70 -4.70 4.80
N GLN A 47 -10.54 -5.54 5.40
CA GLN A 47 -10.11 -6.40 6.50
C GLN A 47 -8.93 -7.30 6.10
N ALA A 48 -7.82 -7.19 6.83
CA ALA A 48 -6.60 -7.95 6.60
C ALA A 48 -5.92 -8.29 7.94
N PRO A 49 -5.52 -9.55 8.16
CA PRO A 49 -4.76 -9.92 9.35
C PRO A 49 -3.34 -9.38 9.28
N GLU A 50 -2.66 -9.34 10.44
CA GLU A 50 -1.23 -9.06 10.53
C GLU A 50 -0.41 -10.01 9.63
N GLY A 51 0.64 -9.49 9.01
CA GLY A 51 1.52 -10.24 8.11
C GLY A 51 0.96 -10.46 6.69
N SER A 52 -0.17 -9.85 6.35
CA SER A 52 -0.80 -9.99 5.03
C SER A 52 -0.19 -9.04 4.01
N VAL A 53 -0.04 -9.53 2.78
CA VAL A 53 0.35 -8.70 1.64
C VAL A 53 -0.84 -7.85 1.20
N VAL A 54 -0.65 -6.54 1.15
CA VAL A 54 -1.69 -5.56 0.83
C VAL A 54 -1.26 -4.65 -0.31
N ALA A 55 -2.22 -4.26 -1.13
CA ALA A 55 -2.04 -3.23 -2.17
C ALA A 55 -2.38 -1.85 -1.59
N ILE A 56 -1.46 -0.89 -1.74
CA ILE A 56 -1.64 0.48 -1.26
C ILE A 56 -2.20 1.34 -2.39
N MET A 57 -3.45 1.78 -2.21
CA MET A 57 -4.18 2.65 -3.14
C MET A 57 -4.13 4.11 -2.68
N ALA A 58 -4.30 5.05 -3.59
CA ALA A 58 -4.42 6.47 -3.27
C ALA A 58 -5.85 6.98 -3.48
N GLU A 59 -6.27 7.90 -2.63
CA GLU A 59 -7.49 8.66 -2.86
C GLU A 59 -7.45 9.36 -4.23
N GLY A 60 -8.41 9.04 -5.10
CA GLY A 60 -8.50 9.62 -6.45
C GLY A 60 -7.54 9.03 -7.48
N LYS A 61 -6.94 7.86 -7.23
CA LYS A 61 -6.14 7.09 -8.20
C LYS A 61 -6.70 5.69 -8.38
N GLU A 62 -6.71 5.24 -9.64
CA GLU A 62 -7.20 3.91 -10.02
C GLU A 62 -6.17 2.80 -9.84
N HIS A 63 -4.89 3.15 -9.80
CA HIS A 63 -3.79 2.19 -9.72
C HIS A 63 -3.19 2.20 -8.32
N ALA A 64 -2.70 1.04 -7.88
CA ALA A 64 -1.88 0.95 -6.68
C ALA A 64 -0.65 1.87 -6.80
N LEU A 65 -0.12 2.30 -5.67
CA LEU A 65 1.11 3.08 -5.57
C LEU A 65 2.27 2.27 -5.00
N ALA A 66 1.94 1.31 -4.14
CA ALA A 66 2.90 0.44 -3.49
C ALA A 66 2.24 -0.87 -3.07
N ILE A 67 3.09 -1.82 -2.71
CA ILE A 67 2.74 -3.07 -2.06
C ILE A 67 3.46 -3.09 -0.73
N GLY A 68 2.74 -3.51 0.29
CA GLY A 68 3.30 -3.65 1.62
C GLY A 68 2.82 -4.90 2.32
N ILE A 69 3.37 -5.11 3.51
CA ILE A 69 2.97 -6.16 4.44
C ILE A 69 2.43 -5.48 5.69
N THR A 70 1.24 -5.89 6.13
CA THR A 70 0.64 -5.35 7.35
C THR A 70 1.46 -5.76 8.57
N THR A 71 1.86 -4.79 9.38
CA THR A 71 2.54 -5.04 10.68
C THR A 71 1.52 -5.19 11.81
N LEU A 72 0.31 -4.69 11.60
CA LEU A 72 -0.81 -4.77 12.53
C LEU A 72 -2.06 -5.21 11.77
N SER A 73 -3.01 -5.85 12.45
CA SER A 73 -4.32 -6.12 11.85
C SER A 73 -5.05 -4.80 11.54
N THR A 74 -5.97 -4.81 10.58
CA THR A 74 -6.76 -3.60 10.27
C THR A 74 -7.54 -3.04 11.45
N ASP A 75 -8.02 -3.92 12.35
CA ASP A 75 -8.73 -3.52 13.57
C ASP A 75 -7.78 -2.87 14.59
N ASP A 76 -6.54 -3.36 14.70
CA ASP A 76 -5.51 -2.77 15.55
C ASP A 76 -5.01 -1.44 15.01
N ILE A 77 -4.90 -1.29 13.68
CA ILE A 77 -4.53 -0.03 13.03
C ILE A 77 -5.55 1.06 13.40
N LEU A 78 -6.84 0.73 13.36
CA LEU A 78 -7.93 1.63 13.76
C LEU A 78 -7.90 1.96 15.25
N SER A 79 -7.64 0.97 16.10
CA SER A 79 -7.72 1.10 17.55
C SER A 79 -6.50 1.82 18.16
N VAL A 80 -5.29 1.49 17.70
CA VAL A 80 -4.03 2.01 18.25
C VAL A 80 -3.68 3.36 17.64
N ASN A 81 -3.93 3.54 16.34
CA ASN A 81 -3.64 4.75 15.56
C ASN A 81 -2.24 5.36 15.80
N LYS A 82 -1.24 4.50 16.05
CA LYS A 82 0.14 4.91 16.32
C LYS A 82 1.11 3.85 15.82
N GLY A 83 2.22 4.30 15.25
CA GLY A 83 3.28 3.42 14.75
C GLY A 83 3.14 3.08 13.27
N VAL A 84 3.88 2.05 12.87
CA VAL A 84 3.89 1.52 11.50
C VAL A 84 2.71 0.55 11.36
N GLY A 85 1.79 0.85 10.44
CA GLY A 85 0.67 -0.05 10.15
C GLY A 85 1.01 -1.02 9.03
N VAL A 86 1.74 -0.55 8.02
CA VAL A 86 2.17 -1.35 6.87
C VAL A 86 3.61 -1.02 6.51
N GLU A 87 4.43 -2.06 6.41
CA GLU A 87 5.79 -1.98 5.87
C GLU A 87 5.76 -1.95 4.36
N ASN A 88 6.49 -1.00 3.77
CA ASN A 88 6.55 -0.84 2.32
C ASN A 88 7.59 -1.80 1.73
N VAL A 89 7.16 -2.67 0.81
CA VAL A 89 8.04 -3.67 0.15
C VAL A 89 8.45 -3.20 -1.23
N HIS A 90 7.49 -2.70 -2.02
CA HIS A 90 7.71 -2.28 -3.39
C HIS A 90 6.83 -1.09 -3.70
N TYR A 91 7.39 -0.06 -4.32
CA TYR A 91 6.67 1.16 -4.64
C TYR A 91 6.93 1.61 -6.07
N LEU A 92 6.02 2.42 -6.59
CA LEU A 92 6.10 2.95 -7.93
C LEU A 92 7.39 3.75 -8.11
N ASN A 93 8.10 3.49 -9.21
CA ASN A 93 9.40 4.09 -9.54
C ASN A 93 10.57 3.68 -8.65
N ASP A 94 10.47 2.61 -7.88
CA ASP A 94 11.64 2.05 -7.19
C ASP A 94 12.62 1.36 -8.16
N GLY A 95 13.66 0.71 -7.60
CA GLY A 95 14.64 -0.03 -8.39
C GLY A 95 14.00 -1.13 -9.23
N LEU A 96 13.13 -1.95 -8.63
CA LEU A 96 12.47 -3.08 -9.28
C LEU A 96 11.54 -2.63 -10.41
N TRP A 97 10.85 -1.51 -10.24
CA TRP A 97 9.98 -0.92 -11.25
C TRP A 97 10.74 -0.47 -12.49
N ARG A 98 11.94 0.08 -12.31
CA ARG A 98 12.79 0.55 -13.41
C ARG A 98 13.59 -0.56 -14.09
N LEU A 99 13.64 -1.76 -13.50
CA LEU A 99 14.34 -2.88 -14.11
C LEU A 99 13.68 -3.22 -15.45
N LYS A 100 14.50 -3.24 -16.50
CA LYS A 100 14.06 -3.75 -17.80
C LYS A 100 13.94 -5.27 -17.67
N PRO A 101 12.85 -5.87 -18.17
CA PRO A 101 12.73 -7.32 -18.18
C PRO A 101 13.89 -7.91 -18.99
N ILE A 102 14.70 -8.73 -18.35
CA ILE A 102 15.71 -9.54 -19.01
C ILE A 102 14.93 -10.65 -19.73
N ARG A 103 15.02 -10.65 -21.05
CA ARG A 103 14.42 -11.69 -21.91
C ARG A 103 15.35 -12.87 -22.04
#